data_AF-A0A2A1ZNI6-F1
#
_entry.id   AF-A0A2A1ZNI6-F1
#
_cell.length_a   1.000
_cell.length_b   1.000
_cell.length_c   1.000
_cell.angle_alpha   90.00
_cell.angle_beta   90.00
_cell.angle_gamma   90.00
#
_symmetry.space_group_name_H-M   'P 1'
#
loop_
_entity.id
_entity.type
_entity.pdbx_description
1 polymer ?
#
loop_
_entity_poly.entity_id
_entity_poly.type
_entity_poly.pdbx_seq_one_letter_code
_entity_poly.pdbx_strand_id
1 'polypeptide(L)'
;MVPSAPKLNGFSQLKQASYCPFDKGWRLPWDMINLDNLYKMNYHVTISPDPLHSEDFYDRKYANKVFRQFLNELKKNNLYSNIISVYEYGPRGKKYGKLHWHILFRTSKVRKIETISNTFFGTTPKRCKATTVVKRIRIDKNYVARSDKDKIANYHKQVEFIMNNYMKKEQHNKHKCLYTDMIPKNN
;
A
#
# COMPACT_ATOMS: atom_id res chain seq x y z
N MET A 1 -9.52 3.61 -39.26
CA MET A 1 -10.36 4.52 -38.46
C MET A 1 -10.38 3.99 -37.04
N VAL A 2 -9.85 4.75 -36.08
CA VAL A 2 -9.81 4.33 -34.67
C VAL A 2 -11.15 4.70 -34.02
N PRO A 3 -11.84 3.82 -33.29
CA PRO A 3 -13.08 4.19 -32.61
C PRO A 3 -12.77 5.22 -31.53
N SER A 4 -13.43 6.37 -31.60
CA SER A 4 -13.39 7.41 -30.56
C SER A 4 -14.10 6.90 -29.29
N ALA A 5 -13.49 7.12 -28.13
CA ALA A 5 -14.07 6.82 -26.83
C ALA A 5 -15.43 7.53 -26.63
N PRO A 6 -16.39 6.91 -25.91
CA PRO A 6 -17.70 7.50 -25.69
C PRO A 6 -17.57 8.81 -24.90
N LYS A 7 -18.20 9.87 -25.41
CA LYS A 7 -18.34 11.15 -24.72
C LYS A 7 -19.29 10.96 -23.54
N LEU A 8 -18.78 11.16 -22.33
CA LEU A 8 -19.59 11.26 -21.11
C LEU A 8 -20.42 12.56 -21.17
N ASN A 9 -21.63 12.46 -21.70
CA ASN A 9 -22.67 13.45 -21.50
C ASN A 9 -23.28 13.25 -20.12
N GLY A 10 -23.21 14.28 -19.26
CA GLY A 10 -23.97 14.31 -18.01
C GLY A 10 -23.17 14.81 -16.83
N PHE A 11 -23.05 16.13 -16.71
CA PHE A 11 -22.85 16.78 -15.42
C PHE A 11 -24.14 16.62 -14.60
N SER A 12 -24.35 15.46 -13.98
CA SER A 12 -25.33 15.31 -12.91
C SER A 12 -24.64 15.50 -11.57
N GLN A 13 -24.83 16.70 -11.02
CA GLN A 13 -24.82 17.04 -9.59
C GLN A 13 -23.65 16.50 -8.74
N LEU A 14 -22.55 17.25 -8.73
CA LEU A 14 -21.62 17.31 -7.61
C LEU A 14 -22.31 17.99 -6.41
N LYS A 15 -23.28 17.32 -5.78
CA LYS A 15 -23.85 17.71 -4.49
C LYS A 15 -23.62 16.62 -3.45
N GLN A 16 -22.40 16.60 -2.94
CA GLN A 16 -22.02 16.44 -1.53
C GLN A 16 -20.51 16.40 -1.54
N ALA A 17 -19.85 17.34 -0.87
CA ALA A 17 -18.43 17.23 -0.58
C ALA A 17 -18.25 15.92 0.19
N SER A 18 -17.78 14.87 -0.50
CA SER A 18 -17.55 13.58 0.12
C SER A 18 -16.45 13.80 1.16
N TYR A 19 -16.79 13.72 2.44
CA TYR A 19 -15.81 13.59 3.51
C TYR A 19 -14.81 12.50 3.09
N CYS A 20 -13.57 12.88 2.78
CA CYS A 20 -12.57 11.88 2.42
C CYS A 20 -12.21 11.18 3.72
N PRO A 21 -12.53 9.88 3.89
CA PRO A 21 -12.41 9.20 5.18
C PRO A 21 -10.95 8.93 5.59
N PHE A 22 -10.02 9.55 4.89
CA PHE A 22 -8.58 9.34 4.95
C PHE A 22 -7.79 10.65 5.11
N ASP A 23 -8.41 11.84 5.13
CA ASP A 23 -7.66 13.11 5.10
C ASP A 23 -6.61 13.22 6.20
N LYS A 24 -6.91 12.71 7.41
CA LYS A 24 -5.94 12.66 8.51
C LYS A 24 -4.74 11.75 8.24
N GLY A 25 -4.93 10.69 7.47
CA GLY A 25 -3.96 9.61 7.18
C GLY A 25 -2.87 9.94 6.17
N TRP A 26 -3.03 11.00 5.37
CA TRP A 26 -2.17 11.23 4.22
C TRP A 26 -0.91 12.01 4.55
N ARG A 27 0.21 11.56 3.99
CA ARG A 27 1.51 12.27 3.99
C ARG A 27 1.99 12.63 5.40
N LEU A 28 1.76 11.72 6.35
CA LEU A 28 2.15 11.93 7.74
C LEU A 28 3.63 11.68 8.01
N PRO A 29 4.27 12.54 8.82
CA PRO A 29 5.59 12.31 9.38
C PRO A 29 5.69 10.98 10.16
N TRP A 30 6.88 10.36 10.15
CA TRP A 30 7.09 9.06 10.82
C TRP A 30 7.09 9.13 12.34
N ASP A 31 7.48 10.26 12.90
CA ASP A 31 7.46 10.57 14.34
C ASP A 31 6.04 10.59 14.92
N MET A 32 5.02 10.83 14.09
CA MET A 32 3.61 10.75 14.50
C MET A 32 3.07 9.30 14.58
N ILE A 33 3.83 8.32 14.12
CA ILE A 33 3.38 6.92 14.07
C ILE A 33 3.93 6.17 15.27
N ASN A 34 3.03 5.58 16.06
CA ASN A 34 3.43 4.72 17.17
C ASN A 34 4.13 3.45 16.66
N LEU A 35 5.39 3.27 17.04
CA LEU A 35 6.22 2.11 16.68
C LEU A 35 5.63 0.77 17.16
N ASP A 36 4.93 0.74 18.29
CA ASP A 36 4.28 -0.48 18.80
C ASP A 36 3.19 -0.99 17.85
N ASN A 37 2.54 -0.08 17.10
CA ASN A 37 1.57 -0.46 16.10
C ASN A 37 2.23 -0.99 14.81
N LEU A 38 3.45 -0.54 14.49
CA LEU A 38 4.25 -1.10 13.41
C LEU A 38 4.69 -2.53 13.72
N TYR A 39 5.09 -2.82 14.97
CA TYR A 39 5.47 -4.18 15.37
C TYR A 39 4.31 -5.18 15.41
N LYS A 40 3.07 -4.72 15.28
CA LYS A 40 1.90 -5.59 15.12
C LYS A 40 1.67 -6.01 13.67
N MET A 41 2.25 -5.32 12.68
CA MET A 41 2.07 -5.62 11.25
C MET A 41 2.56 -7.02 10.91
N ASN A 42 1.82 -7.77 10.09
CA ASN A 42 2.13 -9.18 9.79
C ASN A 42 2.30 -9.50 8.30
N TYR A 43 2.08 -8.52 7.42
CA TYR A 43 2.33 -8.65 5.99
C TYR A 43 2.99 -7.41 5.42
N HIS A 44 3.99 -7.62 4.56
CA HIS A 44 4.52 -6.65 3.63
C HIS A 44 4.00 -6.99 2.23
N VAL A 45 3.28 -6.06 1.62
CA VAL A 45 2.72 -6.19 0.29
C VAL A 45 3.35 -5.13 -0.61
N THR A 46 3.85 -5.57 -1.76
CA THR A 46 4.30 -4.68 -2.83
C THR A 46 3.30 -4.75 -3.97
N ILE A 47 2.83 -3.59 -4.41
CA ILE A 47 1.96 -3.44 -5.59
C ILE A 47 2.74 -2.71 -6.67
N SER A 48 2.94 -3.37 -7.79
CA SER A 48 3.60 -2.87 -8.99
C SER A 48 2.61 -2.95 -10.15
N PRO A 49 1.94 -1.86 -10.54
CA PRO A 49 0.99 -1.89 -11.64
C PRO A 49 1.55 -2.52 -12.91
N ASP A 50 0.69 -3.26 -13.60
CA ASP A 50 1.07 -3.93 -14.84
C ASP A 50 1.62 -2.92 -15.86
N PRO A 51 2.75 -3.21 -16.52
CA PRO A 51 3.28 -2.34 -17.56
C PRO A 51 2.29 -2.07 -18.70
N LEU A 52 1.37 -2.98 -18.98
CA LEU A 52 0.36 -2.85 -20.04
C LEU A 52 -1.01 -2.36 -19.56
N HIS A 53 -1.11 -1.89 -18.30
CA HIS A 53 -2.37 -1.33 -17.81
C HIS A 53 -2.83 -0.17 -18.71
N SER A 54 -4.14 -0.10 -18.97
CA SER A 54 -4.75 0.99 -19.76
C SER A 54 -4.56 2.36 -19.14
N GLU A 55 -4.32 2.37 -17.83
CA GLU A 55 -4.15 3.57 -17.01
C GLU A 55 -2.69 4.01 -16.92
N ASP A 56 -2.50 5.33 -16.91
CA ASP A 56 -1.19 5.94 -16.77
C ASP A 56 -0.73 5.98 -15.31
N PHE A 57 0.03 4.96 -14.91
CA PHE A 57 0.71 4.91 -13.62
C PHE A 57 2.07 5.66 -13.60
N TYR A 58 2.39 6.43 -14.64
CA TYR A 58 3.45 7.45 -14.61
C TYR A 58 2.92 8.79 -14.08
N ASP A 59 1.64 9.11 -14.31
CA ASP A 59 0.98 10.23 -13.65
C ASP A 59 0.68 9.89 -12.18
N ARG A 60 1.46 10.49 -11.28
CA ARG A 60 1.31 10.35 -9.83
C ARG A 60 -0.07 10.77 -9.34
N LYS A 61 -0.70 11.81 -9.91
CA LYS A 61 -2.02 12.27 -9.46
C LYS A 61 -3.07 11.20 -9.77
N TYR A 62 -3.00 10.63 -10.96
CA TYR A 62 -3.87 9.52 -11.37
C TYR A 62 -3.61 8.25 -10.55
N ALA A 63 -2.35 7.82 -10.44
CA ALA A 63 -1.96 6.65 -9.67
C ALA A 63 -2.45 6.74 -8.20
N ASN A 64 -2.32 7.92 -7.56
CA ASN A 64 -2.82 8.14 -6.21
C ASN A 64 -4.36 8.11 -6.13
N LYS A 65 -5.07 8.51 -7.19
CA LYS A 65 -6.54 8.39 -7.26
C LYS A 65 -6.97 6.92 -7.29
N VAL A 66 -6.34 6.11 -8.14
CA VAL A 66 -6.59 4.65 -8.20
C VAL A 66 -6.24 3.99 -6.86
N PHE A 67 -5.10 4.36 -6.26
CA PHE A 67 -4.70 3.86 -4.95
C PHE A 67 -5.71 4.23 -3.85
N ARG A 68 -6.27 5.44 -3.87
CA ARG A 68 -7.36 5.84 -2.95
C ARG A 68 -8.61 4.99 -3.12
N GLN A 69 -9.00 4.66 -4.36
CA GLN A 69 -10.15 3.78 -4.62
C GLN A 69 -9.89 2.37 -4.09
N PHE A 70 -8.68 1.85 -4.30
CA PHE A 70 -8.25 0.58 -3.71
C PHE A 70 -8.35 0.61 -2.17
N LEU A 71 -7.82 1.64 -1.50
CA LEU A 71 -7.90 1.78 -0.04
C LEU A 71 -9.36 1.86 0.47
N ASN A 72 -10.24 2.56 -0.26
CA ASN A 72 -11.66 2.62 0.05
C ASN A 72 -12.31 1.23 0.00
N GLU A 73 -12.01 0.45 -1.05
CA GLU A 73 -12.56 -0.91 -1.20
C GLU A 73 -12.07 -1.83 -0.07
N LEU A 74 -10.80 -1.72 0.32
CA LEU A 74 -10.26 -2.46 1.46
C LEU A 74 -10.96 -2.10 2.78
N LYS A 75 -11.22 -0.82 3.01
CA LYS A 75 -11.89 -0.31 4.21
C LYS A 75 -13.36 -0.75 4.26
N LYS A 76 -14.08 -0.60 3.14
CA LYS A 76 -15.49 -1.03 3.00
C LYS A 76 -15.68 -2.51 3.33
N ASN A 77 -14.71 -3.35 2.95
CA ASN A 77 -14.73 -4.79 3.20
C ASN A 77 -14.09 -5.21 4.53
N ASN A 78 -13.66 -4.24 5.36
CA ASN A 78 -12.96 -4.47 6.64
C ASN A 78 -11.83 -5.50 6.50
N LEU A 79 -10.89 -5.21 5.58
CA LEU A 79 -9.82 -6.15 5.20
C LEU A 79 -8.52 -5.99 5.96
N TYR A 80 -8.36 -4.92 6.75
CA TYR A 80 -7.20 -4.71 7.61
C TYR A 80 -7.65 -4.07 8.91
N SER A 81 -6.88 -4.27 9.98
CA SER A 81 -7.05 -3.49 11.21
C SER A 81 -6.10 -2.29 11.26
N ASN A 82 -4.88 -2.45 10.73
CA ASN A 82 -3.90 -1.37 10.56
C ASN A 82 -3.27 -1.44 9.17
N ILE A 83 -2.90 -0.28 8.64
CA ILE A 83 -2.19 -0.12 7.39
C ILE A 83 -1.20 1.04 7.47
N ILE A 84 -0.05 0.87 6.80
CA ILE A 84 0.79 1.98 6.39
C ILE A 84 1.38 1.73 5.02
N SER A 85 1.43 2.76 4.19
CA SER A 85 1.98 2.67 2.85
C SER A 85 2.95 3.78 2.52
N VAL A 86 3.82 3.50 1.56
CA VAL A 86 4.62 4.47 0.83
C VAL A 86 4.56 4.16 -0.65
N TYR A 87 4.99 5.11 -1.47
CA TYR A 87 5.24 4.86 -2.89
C TYR A 87 6.73 5.02 -3.21
N GLU A 88 7.22 4.23 -4.15
CA GLU A 88 8.54 4.37 -4.76
C GLU A 88 8.41 4.42 -6.29
N TYR A 89 9.45 4.94 -6.95
CA TYR A 89 9.63 4.71 -8.38
C TYR A 89 10.55 3.49 -8.53
N GLY A 90 10.22 2.56 -9.42
CA GLY A 90 11.06 1.38 -9.66
C GLY A 90 12.52 1.73 -10.07
N PRO A 91 13.41 0.74 -10.24
CA PRO A 91 14.85 0.96 -10.49
C PRO A 91 15.18 1.83 -11.72
N ARG A 92 14.26 1.92 -12.69
CA ARG A 92 14.38 2.82 -13.85
C ARG A 92 13.84 4.24 -13.62
N GLY A 93 13.52 4.57 -12.36
CA GLY A 93 13.24 5.90 -11.83
C GLY A 93 12.22 6.72 -12.63
N LYS A 94 12.21 8.04 -12.39
CA LYS A 94 11.34 9.05 -13.04
C LYS A 94 11.19 8.95 -14.56
N LYS A 95 12.13 8.31 -15.27
CA LYS A 95 12.19 8.28 -16.74
C LYS A 95 11.41 7.11 -17.35
N TYR A 96 11.39 5.93 -16.72
CA TYR A 96 10.69 4.73 -17.21
C TYR A 96 10.13 3.82 -16.10
N GLY A 97 10.32 4.17 -14.83
CA GLY A 97 9.84 3.40 -13.68
C GLY A 97 8.40 3.76 -13.35
N LYS A 98 7.51 2.77 -13.35
CA LYS A 98 6.16 2.94 -12.83
C LYS A 98 6.19 3.13 -11.32
N LEU A 99 5.16 3.82 -10.81
CA LEU A 99 4.96 4.00 -9.39
C LEU A 99 4.59 2.65 -8.76
N HIS A 100 5.31 2.23 -7.73
CA HIS A 100 4.98 1.05 -6.94
C HIS A 100 4.61 1.47 -5.52
N TRP A 101 3.83 0.66 -4.83
CA TRP A 101 3.50 0.87 -3.43
C TRP A 101 4.07 -0.25 -2.57
N HIS A 102 4.71 0.13 -1.48
CA HIS A 102 5.00 -0.76 -0.37
C HIS A 102 4.00 -0.51 0.74
N ILE A 103 3.41 -1.58 1.25
CA ILE A 103 2.33 -1.52 2.21
C ILE A 103 2.59 -2.54 3.32
N LEU A 104 2.57 -2.09 4.57
CA LEU A 104 2.48 -2.97 5.73
C LEU A 104 1.02 -3.06 6.15
N PHE A 105 0.56 -4.30 6.34
CA PHE A 105 -0.78 -4.60 6.83
C PHE A 105 -0.73 -5.39 8.13
N ARG A 106 -1.66 -5.07 9.03
CA ARG A 106 -2.18 -6.01 10.03
C ARG A 106 -3.48 -6.57 9.48
N THR A 107 -3.47 -7.84 9.09
CA THR A 107 -4.65 -8.50 8.52
C THR A 107 -4.63 -10.03 8.67
N SER A 108 -5.80 -10.65 8.67
CA SER A 108 -6.00 -12.09 8.46
C SER A 108 -6.50 -12.41 7.04
N LYS A 109 -6.84 -11.40 6.23
CA LYS A 109 -7.52 -11.51 4.93
C LYS A 109 -6.63 -11.15 3.74
N VAL A 110 -5.32 -11.41 3.83
CA VAL A 110 -4.33 -10.97 2.83
C VAL A 110 -4.62 -11.47 1.42
N ARG A 111 -5.17 -12.68 1.26
CA ARG A 111 -5.55 -13.23 -0.05
C ARG A 111 -6.65 -12.41 -0.72
N LYS A 112 -7.62 -11.90 0.06
CA LYS A 112 -8.68 -11.03 -0.47
C LYS A 112 -8.13 -9.66 -0.87
N ILE A 113 -7.15 -9.14 -0.12
CA ILE A 113 -6.40 -7.92 -0.49
C ILE A 113 -5.64 -8.14 -1.81
N GLU A 114 -4.97 -9.28 -1.96
CA GLU A 114 -4.25 -9.64 -3.19
C GLU A 114 -5.20 -9.73 -4.39
N THR A 115 -6.36 -10.37 -4.24
CA THR A 115 -7.40 -10.42 -5.29
C THR A 115 -7.86 -9.02 -5.69
N ILE A 116 -8.22 -8.17 -4.74
CA ILE A 116 -8.67 -6.79 -5.03
C ILE A 116 -7.53 -5.97 -5.64
N SER A 117 -6.31 -6.09 -5.14
CA SER A 117 -5.15 -5.41 -5.74
C SER A 117 -5.02 -5.78 -7.22
N ASN A 118 -5.16 -7.06 -7.54
CA ASN A 118 -5.08 -7.53 -8.91
C ASN A 118 -6.22 -7.04 -9.82
N THR A 119 -7.40 -6.70 -9.28
CA THR A 119 -8.47 -6.07 -10.07
C THR A 119 -8.20 -4.60 -10.38
N PHE A 120 -7.45 -3.91 -9.52
CA PHE A 120 -7.12 -2.48 -9.68
C PHE A 120 -5.84 -2.23 -10.47
N PHE A 121 -4.88 -3.16 -10.42
CA PHE A 121 -3.51 -2.92 -10.88
C PHE A 121 -3.00 -3.96 -11.89
N GLY A 122 -3.71 -5.06 -12.10
CA GLY A 122 -3.36 -6.13 -13.04
C GLY A 122 -4.20 -6.09 -14.31
N THR A 123 -3.65 -6.54 -15.44
CA THR A 123 -4.42 -6.65 -16.71
C THR A 123 -4.91 -8.05 -17.02
N THR A 124 -4.15 -9.07 -16.60
CA THR A 124 -4.43 -10.48 -16.91
C THR A 124 -4.01 -11.37 -15.75
N PRO A 125 -4.67 -12.53 -15.54
CA PRO A 125 -4.33 -13.44 -14.44
C PRO A 125 -2.85 -13.85 -14.39
N LYS A 126 -2.21 -14.02 -15.56
CA LYS A 126 -0.78 -14.39 -15.65
C LYS A 126 0.13 -13.27 -15.13
N ARG A 127 -0.21 -12.00 -15.40
CA ARG A 127 0.58 -10.82 -15.02
C ARG A 127 0.32 -10.37 -13.58
N CYS A 128 -0.87 -10.64 -13.05
CA CYS A 128 -1.22 -10.38 -11.66
C CYS A 128 -0.22 -10.96 -10.65
N LYS A 129 0.45 -12.08 -10.97
CA LYS A 129 1.51 -12.68 -10.15
C LYS A 129 2.72 -11.77 -9.92
N ALA A 130 3.00 -10.89 -10.87
CA ALA A 130 4.06 -9.88 -10.77
C ALA A 130 3.53 -8.51 -10.29
N THR A 131 2.21 -8.30 -10.35
CA THR A 131 1.56 -7.08 -9.90
C THR A 131 1.54 -6.98 -8.38
N THR A 132 1.10 -8.02 -7.69
CA THR A 132 0.99 -8.02 -6.23
C THR A 132 1.89 -9.08 -5.64
N VAL A 133 2.88 -8.66 -4.86
CA VAL A 133 3.80 -9.56 -4.16
C VAL A 133 3.51 -9.47 -2.67
N VAL A 134 3.05 -10.59 -2.10
CA VAL A 134 2.73 -10.70 -0.67
C VAL A 134 3.85 -11.44 0.05
N LYS A 135 4.42 -10.82 1.08
CA LYS A 135 5.39 -11.42 1.99
C LYS A 135 4.85 -11.41 3.42
N ARG A 136 4.76 -12.58 4.04
CA ARG A 136 4.39 -12.70 5.46
C ARG A 136 5.59 -12.36 6.33
N ILE A 137 5.39 -11.50 7.33
CA ILE A 137 6.37 -11.24 8.38
C ILE A 137 6.17 -12.31 9.44
N ARG A 138 7.21 -13.09 9.73
CA ARG A 138 7.14 -14.21 10.66
C ARG A 138 8.50 -14.42 11.29
N ILE A 139 8.53 -14.90 12.53
CA ILE A 139 9.77 -15.30 13.19
C ILE A 139 10.56 -16.24 12.28
N ASP A 140 11.86 -16.00 12.18
CA ASP A 140 12.77 -16.84 11.40
C ASP A 140 12.78 -18.27 11.96
N LYS A 141 12.86 -19.27 11.07
CA LYS A 141 12.86 -20.69 11.43
C LYS A 141 13.98 -21.02 12.41
N ASN A 142 15.12 -20.32 12.31
CA ASN A 142 16.27 -20.49 13.20
C ASN A 142 16.03 -19.99 14.64
N TYR A 143 14.94 -19.27 14.89
CA TYR A 143 14.57 -18.72 16.19
C TYR A 143 13.43 -19.49 16.87
N VAL A 144 12.91 -20.56 16.24
CA VAL A 144 11.74 -21.31 16.75
C VAL A 144 12.02 -21.95 18.12
N ALA A 145 13.22 -22.49 18.32
CA ALA A 145 13.63 -23.13 19.57
C ALA A 145 14.24 -22.15 20.61
N ARG A 146 14.29 -20.86 20.31
CA ARG A 146 14.86 -19.85 21.22
C ARG A 146 13.85 -19.34 22.24
N SER A 147 14.32 -18.52 23.17
CA SER A 147 13.47 -17.85 24.15
C SER A 147 12.43 -16.95 23.46
N ASP A 148 11.30 -16.69 24.11
CA ASP A 148 10.27 -15.81 23.54
C ASP A 148 10.76 -14.37 23.38
N LYS A 149 11.66 -13.92 24.26
CA LYS A 149 12.36 -12.63 24.12
C LYS A 149 13.15 -12.55 22.81
N ASP A 150 13.88 -13.61 22.46
CA ASP A 150 14.65 -13.66 21.21
C ASP A 150 13.73 -13.71 19.98
N LYS A 151 12.61 -14.43 20.06
CA LYS A 151 11.60 -14.49 18.99
C LYS A 151 10.99 -13.11 18.72
N ILE A 152 10.59 -12.40 19.79
CA ILE A 152 10.04 -11.03 19.68
C ILE A 152 11.08 -10.09 19.08
N ALA A 153 12.33 -10.13 19.58
CA ALA A 153 13.41 -9.32 19.04
C ALA A 153 13.70 -9.62 17.56
N ASN A 154 13.67 -10.89 17.15
CA ASN A 154 13.82 -11.28 15.74
C ASN A 154 12.68 -10.71 14.88
N TYR A 155 11.45 -10.78 15.37
CA TYR A 155 10.30 -10.24 14.67
C TYR A 155 10.44 -8.72 14.46
N HIS A 156 10.82 -7.99 15.51
CA HIS A 156 11.04 -6.54 15.44
C HIS A 156 12.12 -6.21 14.42
N LYS A 157 13.25 -6.93 14.42
CA LYS A 157 14.33 -6.75 13.42
C LYS A 157 13.84 -6.95 11.98
N GLN A 158 12.90 -7.87 11.73
CA GLN A 158 12.32 -8.03 10.40
C GLN A 158 11.46 -6.83 9.99
N VAL A 159 10.65 -6.31 10.92
CA VAL A 159 9.88 -5.08 10.69
C VAL A 159 10.82 -3.90 10.43
N GLU A 160 11.85 -3.71 11.24
CA GLU A 160 12.87 -2.66 11.08
C GLU A 160 13.61 -2.79 9.74
N PHE A 161 13.99 -4.01 9.35
CA PHE A 161 14.58 -4.26 8.04
C PHE A 161 13.65 -3.79 6.92
N ILE A 162 12.36 -4.13 7.00
CA ILE A 162 11.40 -3.70 5.98
C ILE A 162 11.24 -2.19 5.97
N MET A 163 11.17 -1.58 7.16
CA MET A 163 11.05 -0.14 7.31
C MET A 163 12.23 0.60 6.68
N ASN A 164 13.46 0.15 6.93
CA ASN A 164 14.66 0.84 6.45
C ASN A 164 14.95 0.57 4.97
N ASN A 165 14.71 -0.65 4.48
CA ASN A 165 15.07 -1.04 3.11
C ASN A 165 13.97 -0.80 2.07
N TYR A 166 12.70 -0.72 2.50
CA TYR A 166 11.58 -0.49 1.59
C TYR A 166 10.78 0.77 1.95
N MET A 167 10.37 0.91 3.21
CA MET A 167 9.43 1.98 3.57
C MET A 167 10.09 3.36 3.61
N LYS A 168 11.34 3.47 4.08
CA LYS A 168 12.11 4.72 4.22
C LYS A 168 13.25 4.86 3.20
N LYS A 169 13.21 4.07 2.13
CA LYS A 169 14.26 4.01 1.09
C LYS A 169 14.41 5.32 0.32
N GLU A 170 13.31 5.81 -0.26
CA GLU A 170 13.29 7.03 -1.07
C GLU A 170 13.41 8.30 -0.21
N GLN A 171 14.05 9.35 -0.73
CA GLN A 171 14.28 10.60 0.01
C GLN A 171 12.97 11.19 0.57
N HIS A 172 11.90 11.23 -0.24
CA HIS A 172 10.60 11.72 0.23
C HIS A 172 9.92 10.81 1.25
N ASN A 173 10.30 9.53 1.29
CA ASN A 173 9.79 8.55 2.24
C ASN A 173 10.63 8.49 3.53
N LYS A 174 11.81 9.11 3.61
CA LYS A 174 12.57 9.17 4.87
C LYS A 174 11.87 9.99 5.95
N HIS A 175 11.11 11.00 5.52
CA HIS A 175 10.48 11.97 6.43
C HIS A 175 9.02 11.65 6.73
N LYS A 176 8.29 11.08 5.77
CA LYS A 176 6.84 10.84 5.88
C LYS A 176 6.38 9.63 5.09
N CYS A 177 5.31 9.00 5.55
CA CYS A 177 4.64 7.95 4.80
C CYS A 177 3.73 8.53 3.69
N LEU A 178 3.10 7.67 2.90
CA LEU A 178 2.04 8.06 1.97
C LEU A 178 0.68 8.09 2.69
N TYR A 179 0.33 6.99 3.35
CA TYR A 179 -0.95 6.84 4.04
C TYR A 179 -0.80 5.93 5.27
N THR A 180 -1.53 6.22 6.34
CA THR A 180 -1.74 5.31 7.47
C THR A 180 -3.07 5.57 8.17
N ASP A 181 -3.64 4.53 8.79
CA ASP A 181 -4.79 4.64 9.69
C ASP A 181 -4.40 4.61 11.19
N MET A 182 -3.10 4.50 11.50
CA MET A 182 -2.59 4.34 12.87
C MET A 182 -2.52 5.64 13.67
N ILE A 183 -3.33 6.63 13.32
CA ILE A 183 -3.41 7.89 14.05
C ILE A 183 -4.39 7.69 15.20
N PRO A 184 -4.06 8.13 16.42
CA PRO A 184 -5.04 8.21 17.49
C PRO A 184 -6.29 8.95 17.00
N LYS A 185 -7.45 8.31 17.11
CA LYS A 185 -8.70 9.07 17.07
C LYS A 185 -8.73 9.86 18.36
N ASN A 186 -8.43 11.15 18.29
CA ASN A 186 -8.83 12.05 19.37
C ASN A 186 -10.35 11.93 19.46
N ASN A 187 -10.82 11.33 20.56
CA ASN A 187 -12.23 11.32 20.93
C ASN A 187 -12.64 12.73 21.33
#